data_AF-A0A800E6J8-F1
#
_entry.id   AF-A0A800E6J8-F1
#
_cell.length_a   1.000
_cell.length_b   1.000
_cell.length_c   1.000
_cell.angle_alpha   90.00
_cell.angle_beta   90.00
_cell.angle_gamma   90.00
#
_symmetry.space_group_name_H-M   'P 1'
#
loop_
_entity.id
_entity.type
_entity.pdbx_description
1 polymer ?
#
loop_
_entity_poly.entity_id
_entity_poly.type
_entity_poly.pdbx_seq_one_letter_code
_entity_poly.pdbx_strand_id
1 'polypeptide(L)'
;MVLPRTFKKDSVINKLDFNFHLLLETELPKNSFTFNDEDYDVPCVFQIWEKRDVKRNKIIQKTKTTYFEFSSKKDADFAMRRVGGLAGKVIEDFEDYKEPSHYYIKTPTNKKKIIKTLKDSYKEFNEKAKNTAGNPSLSKHELITIFEKNI
;
A
#
# COMPACT_ATOMS: atom_id res chain seq x y z
N MET A 1 -3.78 1.91 -21.84
CA MET A 1 -4.54 0.73 -21.38
C MET A 1 -5.31 1.11 -20.12
N VAL A 2 -6.57 0.67 -19.99
CA VAL A 2 -7.34 0.76 -18.74
C VAL A 2 -7.15 -0.54 -17.97
N LEU A 3 -6.69 -0.43 -16.72
CA LEU A 3 -6.30 -1.56 -15.89
C LEU A 3 -6.86 -1.40 -14.47
N PRO A 4 -7.08 -2.48 -13.71
CA PRO A 4 -7.43 -2.36 -12.29
C PRO A 4 -6.33 -1.61 -11.53
N ARG A 5 -6.70 -0.81 -10.51
CA ARG A 5 -5.73 -0.01 -9.71
C ARG A 5 -4.60 -0.83 -9.07
N THR A 6 -4.77 -2.15 -8.94
CA THR A 6 -3.69 -3.06 -8.52
C THR A 6 -2.43 -2.94 -9.38
N PHE A 7 -2.53 -2.54 -10.65
CA PHE A 7 -1.38 -2.31 -11.54
C PHE A 7 -0.48 -1.14 -11.11
N LYS A 8 -0.95 -0.29 -10.18
CA LYS A 8 -0.13 0.75 -9.54
C LYS A 8 0.83 0.19 -8.48
N LYS A 9 0.69 -1.09 -8.08
CA LYS A 9 1.58 -1.70 -7.08
C LYS A 9 2.89 -2.13 -7.72
N ASP A 10 3.99 -1.74 -7.08
CA ASP A 10 5.35 -2.06 -7.51
C ASP A 10 5.58 -3.58 -7.69
N SER A 11 4.93 -4.41 -6.87
CA SER A 11 5.00 -5.87 -7.00
C SER A 11 4.35 -6.40 -8.27
N VAL A 12 3.33 -5.70 -8.81
CA VAL A 12 2.71 -6.00 -10.10
C VAL A 12 3.56 -5.46 -11.23
N ILE A 13 4.05 -4.22 -11.11
CA ILE A 13 4.97 -3.62 -12.08
C ILE A 13 6.21 -4.50 -12.26
N ASN A 14 6.77 -5.03 -11.18
CA ASN A 14 7.92 -5.93 -11.22
C ASN A 14 7.64 -7.31 -11.89
N LYS A 15 6.39 -7.67 -12.18
CA LYS A 15 6.04 -8.87 -12.96
C LYS A 15 5.95 -8.60 -14.46
N LEU A 16 5.80 -7.34 -14.86
CA LEU A 16 5.85 -6.96 -16.27
C LEU A 16 7.28 -7.12 -16.80
N ASP A 17 7.42 -7.42 -18.09
CA ASP A 17 8.73 -7.44 -18.76
C ASP A 17 9.45 -6.10 -18.54
N PHE A 18 10.75 -6.15 -18.22
CA PHE A 18 11.53 -4.97 -17.87
C PHE A 18 11.82 -4.05 -19.06
N ASN A 19 11.52 -4.49 -20.28
CA ASN A 19 11.54 -3.64 -21.46
C ASN A 19 10.37 -2.67 -21.52
N PHE A 20 9.31 -2.85 -20.70
CA PHE A 20 8.21 -1.89 -20.62
C PHE A 20 8.48 -0.79 -19.59
N HIS A 21 8.45 0.45 -20.05
CA HIS A 21 8.63 1.67 -19.25
C HIS A 21 7.31 2.42 -19.14
N LEU A 22 6.90 2.77 -17.91
CA LEU A 22 5.67 3.53 -17.68
C LEU A 22 5.90 4.98 -18.10
N LEU A 23 5.14 5.46 -19.08
CA LEU A 23 5.20 6.83 -19.56
C LEU A 23 4.14 7.73 -18.91
N LEU A 24 2.95 7.19 -18.70
CA LEU A 24 1.82 7.91 -18.15
C LEU A 24 1.03 7.01 -17.21
N GLU A 25 0.61 7.56 -16.09
CA GLU A 25 -0.36 6.96 -15.18
C GLU A 25 -1.39 8.02 -14.77
N THR A 26 -2.68 7.70 -14.90
CA THR A 26 -3.76 8.59 -14.50
C THR A 26 -4.89 7.78 -13.89
N GLU A 27 -5.36 8.17 -12.72
CA GLU A 27 -6.52 7.53 -12.11
C GLU A 27 -7.78 7.84 -12.92
N LEU A 28 -8.59 6.81 -13.18
CA LEU A 28 -9.89 7.06 -13.77
C LEU A 28 -10.84 7.69 -12.73
N PRO A 29 -11.68 8.66 -13.12
CA PRO A 29 -12.75 9.18 -12.27
C PRO A 29 -13.67 8.06 -11.77
N LYS A 30 -14.38 8.34 -10.68
CA LYS A 30 -15.46 7.44 -10.23
C LYS A 30 -16.53 7.31 -11.30
N ASN A 31 -17.21 6.17 -11.31
CA ASN A 31 -18.30 5.87 -12.26
C ASN A 31 -17.88 6.01 -13.73
N SER A 32 -16.63 5.68 -14.06
CA SER A 32 -16.13 5.70 -15.46
C SER A 32 -16.70 4.56 -16.33
N PHE A 33 -17.57 3.70 -15.78
CA PHE A 33 -18.12 2.54 -16.45
C PHE A 33 -19.63 2.48 -16.24
N THR A 34 -20.33 1.86 -17.18
CA THR A 34 -21.75 1.54 -17.08
C THR A 34 -21.91 0.03 -17.01
N PHE A 35 -22.75 -0.45 -16.09
CA PHE A 35 -23.12 -1.86 -15.96
C PHE A 35 -24.64 -1.95 -15.78
N ASN A 36 -25.31 -2.70 -16.65
CA ASN A 36 -26.78 -2.77 -16.70
C ASN A 36 -27.45 -1.38 -16.77
N ASP A 37 -26.93 -0.51 -17.64
CA ASP A 37 -27.42 0.87 -17.83
C ASP A 37 -27.32 1.80 -16.60
N GLU A 38 -26.62 1.36 -15.55
CA GLU A 38 -26.34 2.16 -14.35
C GLU A 38 -24.84 2.49 -14.24
N ASP A 39 -24.54 3.66 -13.69
CA ASP A 39 -23.19 4.07 -13.32
C ASP A 39 -22.56 3.06 -12.35
N TYR A 40 -21.37 2.56 -12.68
CA TYR A 40 -20.67 1.56 -11.88
C TYR A 40 -19.23 1.96 -11.59
N ASP A 41 -18.88 2.03 -10.30
CA ASP A 41 -17.53 2.39 -9.86
C ASP A 41 -16.62 1.17 -9.82
N VAL A 42 -15.61 1.16 -10.69
CA VAL A 42 -14.52 0.18 -10.64
C VAL A 42 -13.21 0.93 -10.43
N PRO A 43 -12.44 0.61 -9.37
CA PRO A 43 -11.15 1.24 -9.14
C PRO A 43 -10.16 0.89 -10.25
N CYS A 44 -10.03 1.77 -11.23
CA CYS A 44 -9.18 1.61 -12.40
C CYS A 44 -8.15 2.73 -12.57
N VAL A 45 -7.14 2.45 -13.38
CA VAL A 45 -6.06 3.36 -13.78
C VAL A 45 -5.88 3.28 -15.29
N PHE A 46 -5.66 4.42 -15.92
CA PHE A 46 -5.19 4.51 -17.29
C PHE A 46 -3.67 4.61 -17.30
N GLN A 47 -3.00 3.72 -18.01
CA GLN A 47 -1.54 3.70 -18.13
C GLN A 47 -1.09 3.63 -19.59
N ILE A 48 0.00 4.33 -19.93
CA ILE A 48 0.73 4.18 -21.20
C ILE A 48 2.09 3.59 -20.90
N TRP A 49 2.41 2.48 -21.57
CA TRP A 49 3.68 1.77 -21.44
C TRP A 49 4.39 1.75 -22.80
N GLU A 50 5.68 2.04 -22.79
CA GLU A 50 6.55 2.01 -23.98
C GLU A 50 7.52 0.84 -23.87
N LYS A 51 7.60 0.05 -24.93
CA LYS A 51 8.62 -1.00 -25.05
C LYS A 51 9.93 -0.37 -25.55
N ARG A 52 11.02 -0.59 -24.82
CA ARG A 52 12.38 -0.15 -25.17
C ARG A 52 13.33 -1.35 -25.21
N ASP A 53 14.44 -1.23 -25.92
CA ASP A 53 15.50 -2.26 -25.95
C ASP A 53 16.34 -2.27 -24.66
N VAL A 54 16.27 -1.20 -23.87
CA VAL A 54 16.94 -1.09 -22.57
C VAL A 54 15.97 -1.46 -21.47
N LYS A 55 16.38 -2.37 -20.59
CA LYS A 55 15.60 -2.79 -19.42
C LYS A 55 15.58 -1.68 -18.35
N ARG A 56 14.42 -1.44 -17.76
CA ARG A 56 14.31 -0.64 -16.52
C ARG A 56 14.86 -1.40 -15.32
N ASN A 57 15.19 -0.65 -14.26
CA ASN A 57 15.59 -1.24 -12.99
C ASN A 57 14.40 -1.89 -12.27
N LYS A 58 14.67 -3.00 -11.57
CA LYS A 58 13.71 -3.62 -10.67
C LYS A 58 13.42 -2.71 -9.48
N ILE A 59 12.15 -2.54 -9.13
CA ILE A 59 11.77 -1.74 -7.95
C ILE A 59 12.06 -2.56 -6.69
N ILE A 60 12.95 -2.07 -5.83
CA ILE A 60 13.38 -2.79 -4.62
C ILE A 60 12.30 -2.69 -3.55
N GLN A 61 11.73 -3.84 -3.17
CA GLN A 61 10.71 -3.93 -2.12
C GLN A 61 11.37 -3.99 -0.74
N LYS A 62 11.11 -2.98 0.09
CA LYS A 62 11.51 -2.93 1.50
C LYS A 62 10.65 -3.90 2.34
N THR A 63 11.30 -4.74 3.13
CA THR A 63 10.64 -5.67 4.07
C THR A 63 11.03 -5.42 5.52
N LYS A 64 12.05 -4.57 5.74
CA LYS A 64 12.61 -4.21 7.04
C LYS A 64 12.94 -2.72 7.07
N THR A 65 13.06 -2.18 8.27
CA THR A 65 13.52 -0.82 8.57
C THR A 65 14.29 -0.83 9.89
N THR A 66 15.08 0.20 10.16
CA THR A 66 15.83 0.34 11.43
C THR A 66 14.98 0.88 12.57
N TYR A 67 13.80 1.44 12.28
CA TYR A 67 12.97 2.12 13.28
C TYR A 67 12.05 1.17 14.07
N PHE A 68 11.61 0.08 13.45
CA PHE A 68 10.72 -0.90 14.07
C PHE A 68 10.83 -2.27 13.39
N GLU A 69 10.31 -3.29 14.07
CA GLU A 69 10.23 -4.66 13.55
C GLU A 69 8.78 -5.14 13.49
N PHE A 70 8.50 -6.00 12.52
CA PHE A 70 7.22 -6.72 12.47
C PHE A 70 7.32 -7.96 13.36
N SER A 71 6.51 -8.01 14.41
CA SER A 71 6.56 -9.04 15.45
C SER A 71 5.34 -9.96 15.43
N SER A 72 5.29 -10.90 16.37
CA SER A 72 4.05 -11.58 16.76
C SER A 72 3.10 -10.60 17.48
N LYS A 73 1.83 -10.97 17.62
CA LYS A 73 0.86 -10.22 18.45
C LYS A 73 1.32 -10.08 19.90
N LYS A 74 1.84 -11.17 20.47
CA LYS A 74 2.27 -11.24 21.88
C LYS A 74 3.41 -10.27 22.21
N ASP A 75 4.32 -10.06 21.25
CA ASP A 75 5.51 -9.23 21.47
C ASP A 75 5.33 -7.78 20.98
N ALA A 76 4.14 -7.44 20.47
CA ALA A 76 3.89 -6.17 19.81
C ALA A 76 3.75 -5.01 20.78
N ASP A 77 4.23 -3.84 20.38
CA ASP A 77 3.98 -2.58 21.08
C ASP A 77 2.64 -1.95 20.72
N PHE A 78 2.21 -2.15 19.47
CA PHE A 78 0.94 -1.72 18.89
C PHE A 78 0.68 -2.52 17.60
N ALA A 79 -0.54 -2.45 17.10
CA ALA A 79 -0.91 -2.99 15.79
C ALA A 79 -1.19 -1.88 14.78
N MET A 80 -1.08 -2.22 13.50
CA MET A 80 -1.49 -1.38 12.39
C MET A 80 -2.35 -2.19 11.43
N ARG A 81 -3.52 -1.66 11.09
CA ARG A 81 -4.43 -2.36 10.18
C ARG A 81 -3.84 -2.40 8.77
N ARG A 82 -3.72 -3.60 8.20
CA ARG A 82 -3.19 -3.79 6.84
C ARG A 82 -4.26 -4.05 5.78
N VAL A 83 -5.46 -4.52 6.15
CA VAL A 83 -6.55 -4.82 5.20
C VAL A 83 -7.87 -4.18 5.63
N GLY A 84 -8.64 -3.73 4.63
CA GLY A 84 -9.97 -3.14 4.77
C GLY A 84 -9.96 -1.62 4.65
N GLY A 85 -11.15 -1.00 4.70
CA GLY A 85 -11.31 0.45 4.48
C GLY A 85 -10.49 1.35 5.43
N LEU A 86 -10.09 0.83 6.60
CA LEU A 86 -9.24 1.52 7.58
C LEU A 86 -7.77 1.06 7.54
N ALA A 87 -7.31 0.44 6.45
CA ALA A 87 -5.91 0.10 6.27
C ALA A 87 -5.04 1.37 6.44
N GLY A 88 -3.95 1.24 7.17
CA GLY A 88 -3.11 2.35 7.62
C GLY A 88 -3.33 2.78 9.07
N LYS A 89 -4.46 2.40 9.71
CA LYS A 89 -4.80 2.88 11.05
C LYS A 89 -3.93 2.21 12.12
N VAL A 90 -3.34 3.01 13.01
CA VAL A 90 -2.67 2.54 14.23
C VAL A 90 -3.71 2.16 15.30
N ILE A 91 -3.48 1.05 15.97
CA ILE A 91 -4.34 0.45 16.99
C ILE A 91 -3.45 0.10 18.18
N GLU A 92 -3.62 0.82 19.29
CA GLU A 92 -2.83 0.60 20.53
C GLU A 92 -3.48 -0.45 21.44
N ASP A 93 -4.80 -0.56 21.41
CA ASP A 93 -5.55 -1.63 22.08
C ASP A 93 -6.03 -2.65 21.05
N PHE A 94 -5.29 -3.75 20.91
CA PHE A 94 -5.41 -4.69 19.79
C PHE A 94 -5.72 -6.15 20.21
N GLU A 95 -6.11 -6.38 21.45
CA GLU A 95 -6.24 -7.76 21.97
C GLU A 95 -7.41 -8.55 21.40
N ASP A 96 -8.46 -7.89 20.94
CA ASP A 96 -9.56 -8.57 20.25
C ASP A 96 -9.34 -8.71 18.73
N TYR A 97 -8.25 -8.15 18.19
CA TYR A 97 -8.03 -8.13 16.76
C TYR A 97 -7.36 -9.41 16.25
N LYS A 98 -7.87 -9.89 15.09
CA LYS A 98 -7.37 -11.08 14.39
C LYS A 98 -6.06 -10.81 13.66
N GLU A 99 -5.18 -11.81 13.64
CA GLU A 99 -3.85 -11.73 13.04
C GLU A 99 -3.78 -11.40 11.53
N PRO A 100 -4.59 -11.99 10.62
CA PRO A 100 -4.38 -11.82 9.18
C PRO A 100 -4.61 -10.39 8.66
N SER A 101 -5.34 -9.57 9.42
CA SER A 101 -5.74 -8.21 9.02
C SER A 101 -4.84 -7.11 9.58
N HIS A 102 -3.83 -7.46 10.38
CA HIS A 102 -2.97 -6.50 11.09
C HIS A 102 -1.50 -6.81 10.88
N TYR A 103 -0.68 -5.76 10.91
CA TYR A 103 0.73 -5.87 11.23
C TYR A 103 0.90 -5.57 12.71
N TYR A 104 1.57 -6.47 13.42
CA TYR A 104 2.00 -6.24 14.79
C TYR A 104 3.42 -5.68 14.75
N ILE A 105 3.64 -4.58 15.46
CA ILE A 105 4.87 -3.80 15.35
C ILE A 105 5.46 -3.65 16.73
N LYS A 106 6.75 -3.94 16.84
CA LYS A 106 7.57 -3.71 18.03
C LYS A 106 8.58 -2.61 17.73
N THR A 107 8.75 -1.71 18.68
CA THR A 107 9.60 -0.52 18.55
C THR A 107 10.77 -0.62 19.52
N PRO A 108 12.01 -0.83 19.03
CA PRO A 108 13.18 -0.93 19.90
C PRO A 108 13.49 0.41 20.60
N THR A 109 13.17 1.54 19.97
CA THR A 109 13.40 2.89 20.52
C THR A 109 12.29 3.85 20.08
N ASN A 110 12.14 4.99 20.78
CA ASN A 110 11.33 6.14 20.36
C ASN A 110 9.86 5.83 20.01
N LYS A 111 9.22 4.86 20.70
CA LYS A 111 7.82 4.42 20.49
C LYS A 111 6.83 5.56 20.26
N LYS A 112 6.85 6.59 21.11
CA LYS A 112 5.95 7.76 21.01
C LYS A 112 6.11 8.52 19.68
N LYS A 113 7.36 8.77 19.24
CA LYS A 113 7.65 9.45 17.97
C LYS A 113 7.17 8.59 16.80
N ILE A 114 7.46 7.29 16.82
CA ILE A 114 7.07 6.35 15.77
C ILE A 114 5.55 6.29 15.61
N ILE A 115 4.82 6.09 16.72
CA ILE A 115 3.35 6.05 16.71
C ILE A 115 2.78 7.37 16.17
N LYS A 116 3.33 8.52 16.59
CA LYS A 116 2.91 9.83 16.11
C LYS A 116 3.11 9.94 14.59
N THR A 117 4.30 9.64 14.07
CA THR A 117 4.58 9.69 12.62
C THR A 117 3.66 8.76 11.83
N LEU A 118 3.38 7.56 12.34
CA LEU A 118 2.46 6.61 11.69
C LEU A 118 1.02 7.15 11.66
N LYS A 119 0.53 7.74 12.76
CA LYS A 119 -0.80 8.36 12.83
C LYS A 119 -0.90 9.56 11.89
N ASP A 120 0.11 10.44 11.89
CA ASP A 120 0.18 11.62 11.02
C ASP A 120 0.21 11.22 9.53
N SER A 121 0.78 10.06 9.20
CA SER A 121 0.84 9.51 7.84
C SER A 121 -0.41 8.70 7.42
N TYR A 122 -1.45 8.61 8.26
CA TYR A 122 -2.62 7.74 8.01
C TYR A 122 -3.28 7.97 6.65
N LYS A 123 -3.44 9.24 6.24
CA LYS A 123 -4.08 9.58 4.95
C LYS A 123 -3.31 8.96 3.77
N GLU A 124 -1.99 9.12 3.75
CA GLU A 124 -1.12 8.60 2.68
C GLU A 124 -1.15 7.06 2.67
N PHE A 125 -1.11 6.41 3.84
CA PHE A 125 -1.27 4.96 3.93
C PHE A 125 -2.62 4.48 3.38
N ASN A 126 -3.71 5.14 3.76
CA ASN A 126 -5.05 4.74 3.37
C ASN A 126 -5.29 4.92 1.86
N GLU A 127 -4.80 6.02 1.29
CA GLU A 127 -4.82 6.26 -0.15
C GLU A 127 -3.99 5.21 -0.89
N LYS A 128 -2.77 4.90 -0.41
CA LYS A 128 -1.93 3.86 -1.02
C LYS A 128 -2.58 2.47 -0.94
N ALA A 129 -3.25 2.15 0.16
CA ALA A 129 -3.94 0.87 0.36
C ALA A 129 -5.10 0.65 -0.62
N LYS A 130 -5.70 1.73 -1.16
CA LYS A 130 -6.77 1.68 -2.16
C LYS A 130 -6.27 1.39 -3.58
N ASN A 131 -4.96 1.20 -3.79
CA ASN A 131 -4.41 0.75 -5.07
C ASN A 131 -4.65 -0.76 -5.28
N THR A 132 -5.91 -1.17 -5.21
CA THR A 132 -6.40 -2.53 -5.38
C THR A 132 -7.77 -2.48 -6.05
N ALA A 133 -8.08 -3.49 -6.85
CA ALA A 133 -9.43 -3.68 -7.38
C ALA A 133 -10.42 -4.20 -6.33
N GLY A 134 -9.91 -4.98 -5.36
CA GLY A 134 -10.69 -5.54 -4.26
C GLY A 134 -10.44 -4.82 -2.94
N ASN A 135 -10.49 -5.57 -1.83
CA ASN A 135 -10.30 -5.04 -0.49
C ASN A 135 -9.00 -4.22 -0.36
N PRO A 136 -9.08 -2.96 0.12
CA PRO A 136 -7.90 -2.14 0.32
C PRO A 136 -6.86 -2.87 1.16
N SER A 137 -5.61 -2.82 0.73
CA SER A 137 -4.52 -3.48 1.43
C SER A 137 -3.18 -2.75 1.30
N LEU A 138 -2.52 -2.65 2.45
CA LEU A 138 -1.22 -2.02 2.59
C LEU A 138 -0.13 -3.10 2.77
N SER A 139 0.86 -3.11 1.91
CA SER A 139 2.03 -3.99 2.03
C SER A 139 3.05 -3.44 3.05
N LYS A 140 3.94 -4.31 3.54
CA LYS A 140 5.08 -3.88 4.37
C LYS A 140 5.95 -2.86 3.65
N HIS A 141 6.16 -3.03 2.35
CA HIS A 141 6.94 -2.10 1.55
C HIS A 141 6.31 -0.71 1.50
N GLU A 142 5.01 -0.61 1.19
CA GLU A 142 4.30 0.68 1.16
C GLU A 142 4.33 1.36 2.53
N LEU A 143 4.12 0.59 3.61
CA LEU A 143 4.20 1.08 4.98
C LEU A 143 5.58 1.66 5.29
N ILE A 144 6.65 0.89 5.07
CA ILE A 144 8.03 1.34 5.35
C ILE A 144 8.39 2.56 4.51
N THR A 145 8.09 2.54 3.21
CA THR A 145 8.45 3.62 2.28
C THR A 145 7.79 4.94 2.67
N ILE A 146 6.49 4.93 2.98
CA ILE A 146 5.76 6.13 3.41
C ILE A 146 6.26 6.59 4.79
N PHE A 147 6.49 5.67 5.72
CA PHE A 147 6.97 6.01 7.05
C PHE A 147 8.37 6.66 7.03
N GLU A 148 9.33 6.06 6.33
CA GLU A 148 10.72 6.56 6.27
C GLU A 148 10.82 7.92 5.56
N LYS A 149 9.86 8.24 4.68
CA LYS A 149 9.76 9.56 4.04
C LYS A 149 9.35 10.65 5.04
N ASN A 150 8.66 10.28 6.12
CA ASN A 150 7.97 11.22 7.01
C ASN A 150 8.54 11.26 8.46
N ILE A 151 9.65 10.56 8.77
CA ILE A 151 10.21 10.44 10.13
C ILE A 151 11.37 11.39 10.46
#